data_AF-A0A9D4CPC1-F1
#
_entry.id   AF-A0A9D4CPC1-F1
#
_cell.length_a   1.000
_cell.length_b   1.000
_cell.length_c   1.000
_cell.angle_alpha   90.00
_cell.angle_beta   90.00
_cell.angle_gamma   90.00
#
_symmetry.space_group_name_H-M   'P 1'
#
loop_
_entity.id
_entity.type
_entity.pdbx_description
1 polymer ?
#
loop_
_entity_poly.entity_id
_entity_poly.type
_entity_poly.pdbx_seq_one_letter_code
_entity_poly.pdbx_strand_id
1 'polypeptide(L)'
;MQSVMSLAVASCVLAMVRAQATTCICPFVLVPVCGSNGVTYSSTCTMKCAGVTLKSEGVCPKVCPCPRNYQPVCGADGTTYGNRCLLDCQNVLMKSEGECPKECPCPRNYRPVCGQDDITYSNRCLLECKGVTLKSTGVCPKVCPCPRNYQPVCGADGTTYGNRCLLDCQNVLMKSEGECPKECPCPRDYRPVCGEDGVTYSNRCLLECKGVRMKSKGQCHKL
;
A
#
# COMPACT_ATOMS: atom_id res chain seq x y z
N MET A 1 21.80 -42.27 87.72
CA MET A 1 20.42 -42.47 88.21
C MET A 1 19.68 -43.18 87.08
N GLN A 2 19.66 -44.51 87.12
CA GLN A 2 18.48 -45.33 87.50
C GLN A 2 17.30 -45.11 86.54
N SER A 3 16.98 -46.09 85.67
CA SER A 3 16.06 -47.22 85.92
C SER A 3 14.65 -46.82 85.40
N VAL A 4 13.81 -47.57 84.67
CA VAL A 4 13.68 -48.99 84.30
C VAL A 4 12.52 -49.17 83.28
N MET A 5 12.51 -50.32 82.59
CA MET A 5 11.35 -51.10 82.09
C MET A 5 10.55 -50.60 80.87
N SER A 6 10.01 -51.41 79.94
CA SER A 6 9.87 -52.87 79.80
C SER A 6 9.55 -53.26 78.33
N LEU A 7 9.57 -54.56 78.07
CA LEU A 7 9.38 -55.31 76.81
C LEU A 7 8.08 -55.04 76.01
N ALA A 8 8.13 -55.16 74.67
CA ALA A 8 7.54 -56.29 73.91
C ALA A 8 7.41 -56.02 72.38
N VAL A 9 7.46 -57.12 71.64
CA VAL A 9 7.60 -57.36 70.19
C VAL A 9 6.37 -56.94 69.36
N ALA A 10 6.54 -56.45 68.12
CA ALA A 10 5.75 -56.87 66.93
C ALA A 10 6.17 -56.15 65.62
N SER A 11 6.78 -56.92 64.72
CA SER A 11 6.69 -56.86 63.24
C SER A 11 6.57 -55.50 62.54
N CYS A 12 7.64 -55.05 61.89
CA CYS A 12 7.56 -54.10 60.79
C CYS A 12 8.08 -54.78 59.53
N VAL A 13 7.15 -55.22 58.69
CA VAL A 13 7.42 -55.78 57.36
C VAL A 13 8.16 -54.72 56.54
N LEU A 14 9.33 -55.07 55.99
CA LEU A 14 10.03 -54.28 54.98
C LEU A 14 9.10 -54.14 53.75
N ALA A 15 8.32 -53.07 53.70
CA ALA A 15 7.71 -52.62 52.46
C ALA A 15 8.76 -51.82 51.69
N MET A 16 9.48 -52.49 50.80
CA MET A 16 10.21 -51.81 49.73
C MET A 16 9.20 -51.04 48.88
N VAL A 17 9.00 -49.75 49.18
CA VAL A 17 8.37 -48.84 48.24
C VAL A 17 9.40 -48.57 47.14
N ARG A 18 9.38 -49.42 46.12
CA ARG A 18 10.05 -49.17 44.85
C ARG A 18 9.46 -47.88 44.27
N ALA A 19 10.15 -46.77 44.45
CA ALA A 19 9.96 -45.60 43.61
C ALA A 19 10.43 -45.98 42.19
N GLN A 20 9.50 -46.35 41.31
CA GLN A 20 9.81 -46.44 39.88
C GLN A 20 9.97 -45.03 39.32
N ALA A 21 11.15 -44.43 39.54
CA ALA A 21 11.62 -43.37 38.66
C ALA A 21 12.13 -44.05 37.39
N THR A 22 11.22 -44.34 36.45
CA THR A 22 11.62 -44.68 35.08
C THR A 22 12.20 -43.41 34.46
N THR A 23 13.52 -43.28 34.48
CA THR A 23 14.22 -42.27 33.69
C THR A 23 13.98 -42.57 32.23
N CYS A 24 13.07 -41.87 31.57
CA CYS A 24 12.94 -41.97 30.13
C CYS A 24 14.16 -41.40 29.46
N ILE A 25 14.78 -42.20 28.61
CA ILE A 25 15.81 -41.74 27.70
C ILE A 25 15.14 -41.59 26.34
N CYS A 26 14.91 -40.34 25.93
CA CYS A 26 14.40 -40.03 24.61
C CYS A 26 15.52 -39.42 23.76
N PRO A 27 15.68 -39.85 22.49
CA PRO A 27 16.56 -39.16 21.57
C PRO A 27 16.05 -37.74 21.32
N PHE A 28 16.97 -36.80 21.07
CA PHE A 28 16.62 -35.44 20.71
C PHE A 28 16.08 -35.39 19.27
N VAL A 29 14.78 -35.63 19.14
CA VAL A 29 14.03 -35.59 17.88
C VAL A 29 12.98 -34.49 18.02
N LEU A 30 12.96 -33.53 17.09
CA LEU A 30 12.01 -32.41 17.06
C LEU A 30 10.94 -32.63 15.98
N VAL A 31 10.07 -33.61 16.23
CA VAL A 31 8.90 -33.89 15.40
C VAL A 31 7.68 -33.82 16.32
N PRO A 32 7.07 -32.63 16.47
CA PRO A 32 6.08 -32.39 17.51
C PRO A 32 4.83 -33.24 17.30
N VAL A 33 4.22 -33.67 18.40
CA VAL A 33 2.96 -34.41 18.42
C VAL A 33 2.00 -33.85 19.46
N CYS A 34 0.71 -33.93 19.17
CA CYS A 34 -0.33 -33.52 20.09
C CYS A 34 -0.77 -34.71 20.94
N GLY A 35 -0.62 -34.59 22.25
CA GLY A 35 -1.13 -35.57 23.20
C GLY A 35 -2.65 -35.49 23.38
N SER A 36 -3.27 -36.58 23.83
CA SER A 36 -4.69 -36.65 24.19
C SER A 36 -5.07 -35.69 25.31
N ASN A 37 -4.11 -35.26 26.13
CA ASN A 37 -4.25 -34.22 27.14
C ASN A 37 -4.20 -32.77 26.59
N GLY A 38 -4.05 -32.58 25.27
CA GLY A 38 -3.95 -31.26 24.65
C GLY A 38 -2.59 -30.58 24.80
N VAL A 39 -1.58 -31.29 25.32
CA VAL A 39 -0.19 -30.79 25.43
C VAL A 39 0.61 -31.20 24.19
N THR A 40 1.41 -30.27 23.67
CA THR A 40 2.35 -30.56 22.58
C THR A 40 3.64 -31.13 23.15
N TYR A 41 4.05 -32.28 22.64
CA TYR A 41 5.31 -32.93 22.98
C TYR A 41 6.29 -32.79 21.83
N SER A 42 7.59 -32.69 22.12
CA SER A 42 8.64 -32.49 21.10
C SER A 42 8.84 -33.71 20.19
N SER A 43 8.50 -34.90 20.68
CA SER A 43 8.46 -36.15 19.91
C SER A 43 7.47 -37.15 20.49
N THR A 44 7.14 -38.18 19.70
CA THR A 44 6.38 -39.35 20.14
C THR A 44 7.00 -40.05 21.35
N CYS A 45 8.34 -40.08 21.47
CA CYS A 45 9.02 -40.63 22.65
C CYS A 45 8.68 -39.84 23.91
N THR A 46 8.82 -38.51 23.85
CA THR A 46 8.54 -37.64 25.03
C THR A 46 7.08 -37.68 25.46
N MET A 47 6.15 -37.85 24.50
CA MET A 47 4.73 -38.05 24.79
C MET A 47 4.46 -39.38 25.49
N LYS A 48 4.99 -40.49 24.94
CA LYS A 48 4.85 -41.83 25.53
C LYS A 48 5.50 -41.90 26.91
N CYS A 49 6.63 -41.21 27.08
CA CYS A 49 7.31 -41.09 28.36
C CYS A 49 6.41 -40.47 29.44
N ALA A 50 5.64 -39.45 29.08
CA ALA A 50 4.68 -38.82 29.96
C ALA A 50 3.39 -39.66 30.17
N GLY A 51 3.31 -40.87 29.62
CA GLY A 51 2.13 -41.74 29.71
C GLY A 51 0.94 -41.25 28.90
N VAL A 52 1.15 -40.38 27.90
CA VAL A 52 0.08 -39.76 27.11
C VAL A 52 -0.05 -40.44 25.75
N THR A 53 -1.29 -40.60 25.27
CA THR A 53 -1.61 -41.17 23.96
C THR A 53 -1.62 -40.11 22.86
N LEU A 54 -1.34 -40.51 21.62
CA LEU A 54 -1.36 -39.61 20.47
C LEU A 54 -2.80 -39.17 20.17
N LYS A 55 -3.03 -37.86 20.04
CA LYS A 55 -4.27 -37.29 19.52
C LYS A 55 -4.15 -36.95 18.04
N SER A 56 -3.08 -36.28 17.64
CA SER A 56 -2.78 -35.95 16.25
C SER A 56 -1.28 -35.70 16.07
N GLU A 57 -0.80 -35.85 14.83
CA GLU A 57 0.54 -35.39 14.47
C GLU A 57 0.61 -33.86 14.50
N GLY A 58 1.81 -33.31 14.72
CA GLY A 58 2.03 -31.88 14.82
C GLY A 58 1.70 -31.27 16.19
N VAL A 59 1.75 -29.94 16.27
CA VAL A 59 1.43 -29.17 17.48
C VAL A 59 -0.07 -29.27 17.78
N CYS A 60 -0.44 -29.30 19.06
CA CYS A 60 -1.85 -29.28 19.42
C CYS A 60 -2.56 -28.04 18.85
N PRO A 61 -3.79 -28.20 18.31
CA PRO A 61 -4.58 -27.07 17.85
C PRO A 61 -4.78 -26.07 18.98
N LYS A 62 -4.42 -24.81 18.74
CA LYS A 62 -4.68 -23.73 19.69
C LYS A 62 -6.18 -23.50 19.75
N VAL A 63 -6.81 -23.95 20.83
CA VAL A 63 -8.23 -23.67 21.08
C VAL A 63 -8.33 -22.24 21.58
N CYS A 64 -8.99 -21.37 20.82
CA CYS A 64 -9.29 -20.01 21.22
C CYS A 64 -10.73 -19.96 21.76
N PRO A 65 -10.95 -19.94 23.09
CA PRO A 65 -12.28 -19.84 23.68
C PRO A 65 -12.80 -18.40 23.58
N CYS A 66 -12.95 -17.91 22.35
CA CYS A 66 -13.38 -16.56 22.05
C CYS A 66 -14.86 -16.51 21.67
N PRO A 67 -15.59 -15.44 22.03
CA PRO A 67 -16.93 -15.20 21.51
C PRO A 67 -16.92 -15.06 19.99
N ARG A 68 -18.04 -15.40 19.34
CA ARG A 68 -18.24 -15.29 17.89
C ARG A 68 -18.77 -13.91 17.44
N ASN A 69 -18.55 -12.86 18.24
CA ASN A 69 -18.90 -11.50 17.85
C ASN A 69 -17.90 -10.97 16.82
N TYR A 70 -18.39 -10.29 15.78
CA TYR A 70 -17.56 -9.66 14.77
C TYR A 70 -17.32 -8.19 15.13
N GLN A 71 -16.11 -7.88 15.59
CA GLN A 71 -15.60 -6.56 15.92
C GLN A 71 -14.15 -6.48 15.43
N PRO A 72 -13.92 -6.35 14.11
CA PRO A 72 -12.64 -6.68 13.51
C PRO A 72 -11.52 -5.76 13.98
N VAL A 73 -10.31 -6.32 14.04
CA VAL A 73 -9.07 -5.61 14.35
C VAL A 73 -7.99 -6.00 13.34
N CYS A 74 -7.09 -5.06 13.03
CA CYS A 74 -5.96 -5.31 12.15
C CYS A 74 -4.72 -5.67 12.98
N GLY A 75 -4.15 -6.84 12.72
CA GLY A 75 -2.89 -7.26 13.32
C GLY A 75 -1.68 -6.57 12.70
N ALA A 76 -0.58 -6.51 13.46
CA ALA A 76 0.73 -6.05 12.99
C ALA A 76 1.30 -6.95 11.88
N ASP A 77 0.79 -8.17 11.76
CA ASP A 77 1.07 -9.14 10.69
C ASP A 77 0.28 -8.84 9.38
N GLY A 78 -0.61 -7.84 9.38
CA GLY A 78 -1.45 -7.52 8.22
C GLY A 78 -2.70 -8.39 8.09
N THR A 79 -3.00 -9.25 9.08
CA THR A 79 -4.18 -10.11 9.08
C THR A 79 -5.35 -9.44 9.79
N THR A 80 -6.55 -9.50 9.20
CA THR A 80 -7.79 -9.11 9.88
C THR A 80 -8.24 -10.23 10.81
N TYR A 81 -8.38 -9.92 12.10
CA TYR A 81 -8.93 -10.82 13.11
C TYR A 81 -10.37 -10.44 13.39
N GLY A 82 -11.27 -11.43 13.49
CA GLY A 82 -12.71 -11.18 13.66
C GLY A 82 -13.07 -10.44 14.96
N ASN A 83 -12.21 -10.53 15.99
CA ASN A 83 -12.28 -9.70 17.19
C ASN A 83 -10.94 -9.67 17.93
N ARG A 84 -10.85 -8.80 18.94
CA ARG A 84 -9.65 -8.64 19.78
C ARG A 84 -9.23 -9.94 20.47
N CYS A 85 -10.18 -10.75 20.96
CA CYS A 85 -9.87 -12.04 21.58
C CYS A 85 -9.15 -12.99 20.61
N LEU A 86 -9.59 -13.06 19.36
CA LEU A 86 -8.94 -13.90 18.34
C LEU A 86 -7.51 -13.41 18.01
N LEU A 87 -7.28 -12.10 17.99
CA LEU A 87 -5.94 -11.50 17.81
C LEU A 87 -5.01 -11.83 18.99
N ASP A 88 -5.48 -11.60 20.22
CA ASP A 88 -4.72 -11.90 21.43
C ASP A 88 -4.47 -13.40 21.57
N CYS A 89 -5.45 -14.22 21.15
CA CYS A 89 -5.28 -15.67 21.10
C CYS A 89 -4.19 -16.09 20.11
N GLN A 90 -3.87 -15.33 19.06
CA GLN A 90 -2.73 -15.62 18.19
C GLN A 90 -1.42 -14.95 18.64
N ASN A 91 -1.43 -14.22 19.76
CA ASN A 91 -0.28 -13.44 20.26
C ASN A 91 0.24 -12.42 19.23
N VAL A 92 -0.65 -11.85 18.42
CA VAL A 92 -0.30 -10.80 17.45
C VAL A 92 -0.60 -9.43 18.07
N LEU A 93 0.29 -8.45 17.84
CA LEU A 93 0.04 -7.08 18.30
C LEU A 93 -1.01 -6.42 17.41
N MET A 94 -1.92 -5.64 18.00
CA MET A 94 -2.90 -4.87 17.22
C MET A 94 -2.23 -3.64 16.62
N LYS A 95 -2.41 -3.49 15.30
CA LYS A 95 -1.96 -2.34 14.52
C LYS A 95 -3.01 -1.22 14.49
N SER A 96 -4.28 -1.57 14.27
CA SER A 96 -5.39 -0.63 14.25
C SER A 96 -6.72 -1.33 14.55
N GLU A 97 -7.73 -0.54 14.94
CA GLU A 97 -9.12 -1.00 14.95
C GLU A 97 -9.64 -1.18 13.51
N GLY A 98 -10.66 -2.02 13.34
CA GLY A 98 -11.25 -2.34 12.04
C GLY A 98 -10.46 -3.40 11.26
N GLU A 99 -10.92 -3.69 10.05
CA GLU A 99 -10.23 -4.62 9.15
C GLU A 99 -8.89 -4.05 8.67
N CYS A 100 -7.92 -4.92 8.38
CA CYS A 100 -6.68 -4.47 7.76
C CYS A 100 -6.95 -3.83 6.38
N PRO A 101 -6.19 -2.78 6.01
CA PRO A 101 -6.30 -2.19 4.68
C PRO A 101 -6.10 -3.26 3.61
N LYS A 102 -7.09 -3.44 2.74
CA LYS A 102 -6.94 -4.29 1.56
C LYS A 102 -5.84 -3.69 0.69
N GLU A 103 -4.70 -4.37 0.59
CA GLU A 103 -3.77 -4.10 -0.50
C GLU A 103 -4.50 -4.40 -1.80
N CYS A 104 -4.44 -3.47 -2.75
CA CYS A 104 -5.06 -3.66 -4.04
C CYS A 104 -4.12 -4.46 -4.94
N PRO A 105 -4.42 -5.74 -5.28
CA PRO A 105 -3.59 -6.54 -6.18
C PRO A 105 -3.80 -6.10 -7.63
N CYS A 106 -3.48 -4.85 -7.93
CA CYS A 106 -3.70 -4.24 -9.23
C CYS A 106 -2.38 -4.12 -10.01
N PRO A 107 -2.43 -4.28 -11.35
CA PRO A 107 -1.29 -3.98 -12.19
C PRO A 107 -0.89 -2.49 -12.08
N ARG A 108 0.40 -2.20 -12.22
CA ARG A 108 0.95 -0.83 -12.14
C ARG A 108 0.89 -0.07 -13.48
N ASN A 109 -0.03 -0.44 -14.37
CA ASN A 109 -0.20 0.25 -15.65
C ASN A 109 -0.96 1.57 -15.44
N TYR A 110 -0.50 2.64 -16.11
CA TYR A 110 -1.13 3.94 -16.05
C TYR A 110 -2.14 4.12 -17.20
N ARG A 111 -3.42 3.99 -16.88
CA ARG A 111 -4.59 4.22 -17.76
C ARG A 111 -5.65 4.95 -16.93
N PRO A 112 -5.48 6.26 -16.69
CA PRO A 112 -6.19 6.96 -15.63
C PRO A 112 -7.69 6.98 -15.84
N VAL A 113 -8.41 6.97 -14.72
CA VAL A 113 -9.87 7.12 -14.65
C VAL A 113 -10.24 8.10 -13.54
N CYS A 114 -11.35 8.82 -13.71
CA CYS A 114 -11.87 9.72 -12.71
C CYS A 114 -12.99 9.05 -11.93
N GLY A 115 -12.89 9.05 -10.59
CA GLY A 115 -13.93 8.57 -9.69
C GLY A 115 -15.04 9.61 -9.47
N GLN A 116 -16.17 9.17 -8.91
CA GLN A 116 -17.24 10.06 -8.44
C GLN A 116 -16.81 10.95 -7.27
N ASP A 117 -15.72 10.59 -6.59
CA ASP A 117 -15.05 11.33 -5.52
C ASP A 117 -14.11 12.44 -6.03
N ASP A 118 -14.10 12.70 -7.34
CA ASP A 118 -13.19 13.65 -8.00
C ASP A 118 -11.68 13.32 -7.82
N ILE A 119 -11.37 12.06 -7.50
CA ILE A 119 -10.01 11.55 -7.42
C ILE A 119 -9.65 10.83 -8.71
N THR A 120 -8.45 11.11 -9.22
CA THR A 120 -7.87 10.38 -10.35
C THR A 120 -7.20 9.11 -9.86
N TYR A 121 -7.66 7.96 -10.35
CA TYR A 121 -7.07 6.66 -10.09
C TYR A 121 -6.18 6.26 -11.26
N SER A 122 -5.00 5.69 -10.98
CA SER A 122 -4.02 5.33 -12.02
C SER A 122 -4.57 4.34 -13.04
N ASN A 123 -5.52 3.49 -12.63
CA ASN A 123 -6.28 2.61 -13.51
C ASN A 123 -7.61 2.19 -12.87
N ARG A 124 -8.46 1.55 -13.69
CA ARG A 124 -9.78 1.05 -13.30
C ARG A 124 -9.74 0.03 -12.16
N CYS A 125 -8.73 -0.84 -12.11
CA CYS A 125 -8.60 -1.83 -11.03
C CYS A 125 -8.46 -1.13 -9.67
N LEU A 126 -7.64 -0.08 -9.58
CA LEU A 126 -7.48 0.67 -8.33
C LEU A 126 -8.76 1.39 -7.90
N LEU A 127 -9.52 1.94 -8.85
CA LEU A 127 -10.82 2.55 -8.60
C LEU A 127 -11.82 1.52 -8.04
N GLU A 128 -11.93 0.35 -8.67
CA GLU A 128 -12.82 -0.73 -8.23
C GLU A 128 -12.39 -1.33 -6.89
N CYS A 129 -11.08 -1.50 -6.66
CA CYS A 129 -10.54 -1.97 -5.39
C CYS A 129 -10.87 -1.03 -4.23
N LYS A 130 -10.89 0.29 -4.49
CA LYS A 130 -11.29 1.30 -3.50
C LYS A 130 -12.81 1.46 -3.40
N GLY A 131 -13.59 0.73 -4.19
CA GLY A 131 -15.05 0.76 -4.14
C GLY A 131 -15.66 2.06 -4.66
N VAL A 132 -14.93 2.80 -5.50
CA VAL A 132 -15.39 4.08 -6.06
C VAL A 132 -16.00 3.86 -7.43
N THR A 133 -17.11 4.52 -7.72
CA THR A 133 -17.77 4.44 -9.03
C THR A 133 -17.06 5.30 -10.07
N LEU A 134 -16.98 4.81 -11.31
CA LEU A 134 -16.41 5.56 -12.43
C LEU A 134 -17.29 6.78 -12.79
N LYS A 135 -16.68 7.97 -12.83
CA LYS A 135 -17.28 9.22 -13.32
C LYS A 135 -16.96 9.45 -14.80
N SER A 136 -15.69 9.34 -15.18
CA SER A 136 -15.25 9.49 -16.57
C SER A 136 -13.94 8.74 -16.82
N THR A 137 -13.66 8.44 -18.08
CA THR A 137 -12.34 7.98 -18.50
C THR A 137 -11.34 9.13 -18.49
N GLY A 138 -10.05 8.84 -18.29
CA GLY A 138 -9.01 9.85 -18.18
C GLY A 138 -8.86 10.43 -16.77
N VAL A 139 -8.03 11.46 -16.65
CA VAL A 139 -7.84 12.19 -15.39
C VAL A 139 -9.09 13.00 -15.04
N CYS A 140 -9.32 13.25 -13.75
CA CYS A 140 -10.42 14.12 -13.36
C CYS A 140 -10.25 15.53 -13.94
N PRO A 141 -11.34 16.18 -14.39
CA PRO A 141 -11.29 17.57 -14.79
C PRO A 141 -10.76 18.43 -13.64
N LYS A 142 -9.73 19.24 -13.90
CA LYS A 142 -9.30 20.25 -12.93
C LYS A 142 -10.43 21.25 -12.75
N VAL A 143 -11.04 21.27 -11.58
CA VAL A 143 -11.98 22.32 -11.20
C VAL A 143 -11.16 23.55 -10.83
N CYS A 144 -11.33 24.62 -11.60
CA CYS A 144 -10.73 25.92 -11.31
C CYS A 144 -11.77 26.79 -10.59
N PRO A 145 -11.68 26.97 -9.25
CA PRO A 145 -12.58 27.83 -8.51
C PRO A 145 -12.21 29.31 -8.74
N CYS A 146 -12.32 29.77 -9.99
CA CYS A 146 -11.96 31.11 -10.40
C CYS A 146 -13.20 31.97 -10.62
N PRO A 147 -13.14 33.27 -10.29
CA PRO A 147 -14.17 34.22 -10.68
C PRO A 147 -14.31 34.27 -12.21
N ARG A 148 -15.53 34.56 -12.68
CA ARG A 148 -15.85 34.68 -14.12
C ARG A 148 -15.61 36.10 -14.67
N ASN A 149 -14.69 36.86 -14.06
CA ASN A 149 -14.30 38.17 -14.58
C ASN A 149 -13.34 38.00 -15.77
N TYR A 150 -13.51 38.83 -16.79
CA TYR A 150 -12.65 38.84 -17.98
C TYR A 150 -11.56 39.90 -17.82
N GLN A 151 -10.34 39.46 -17.56
CA GLN A 151 -9.10 40.24 -17.44
C GLN A 151 -7.97 39.44 -18.09
N PRO A 152 -7.94 39.36 -19.42
CA PRO A 152 -7.20 38.31 -20.12
C PRO A 152 -5.69 38.41 -19.90
N VAL A 153 -5.03 37.26 -19.90
CA VAL A 153 -3.57 37.13 -19.85
C VAL A 153 -3.09 36.14 -20.91
N CYS A 154 -1.88 36.35 -21.43
CA CYS A 154 -1.27 35.46 -22.39
C CYS A 154 -0.35 34.47 -21.67
N GLY A 155 -0.59 33.18 -21.83
CA GLY A 155 0.28 32.12 -21.32
C GLY A 155 1.55 31.96 -22.13
N ALA A 156 2.59 31.41 -21.51
CA ALA A 156 3.83 31.01 -22.18
C ALA A 156 3.63 29.89 -23.21
N ASP A 157 2.50 29.18 -23.11
CA ASP A 157 2.01 28.19 -24.06
C ASP A 157 1.33 28.82 -25.31
N GLY A 158 1.17 30.15 -25.33
CA GLY A 158 0.48 30.87 -26.40
C GLY A 158 -1.04 30.88 -26.29
N THR A 159 -1.61 30.40 -25.18
CA THR A 159 -3.05 30.38 -24.93
C THR A 159 -3.50 31.65 -24.20
N THR A 160 -4.59 32.26 -24.66
CA THR A 160 -5.26 33.34 -23.92
C THR A 160 -6.12 32.74 -22.81
N TYR A 161 -5.86 33.14 -21.57
CA TYR A 161 -6.67 32.79 -20.41
C TYR A 161 -7.58 33.95 -20.04
N GLY A 162 -8.84 33.68 -19.70
CA GLY A 162 -9.83 34.72 -19.40
C GLY A 162 -9.48 35.59 -18.19
N ASN A 163 -8.67 35.07 -17.26
CA ASN A 163 -8.05 35.83 -16.19
C ASN A 163 -6.81 35.11 -15.61
N ARG A 164 -6.08 35.83 -14.75
CA ARG A 164 -4.88 35.30 -14.08
C ARG A 164 -5.15 34.02 -13.27
N CYS A 165 -6.27 33.94 -12.57
CA CYS A 165 -6.65 32.74 -11.80
C CYS A 165 -6.77 31.51 -12.70
N LEU A 166 -7.40 31.65 -13.87
CA LEU A 166 -7.54 30.55 -14.84
C LEU A 166 -6.19 30.09 -15.41
N LEU A 167 -5.25 31.01 -15.62
CA LEU A 167 -3.87 30.71 -16.03
C LEU A 167 -3.12 29.93 -14.93
N ASP A 168 -3.19 30.42 -13.69
CA ASP A 168 -2.51 29.80 -12.55
C ASP A 168 -3.12 28.42 -12.23
N CYS A 169 -4.43 28.24 -12.40
CA CYS A 169 -5.09 26.94 -12.22
C CYS A 169 -4.58 25.87 -13.21
N GLN A 170 -4.18 26.28 -14.41
CA GLN A 170 -3.57 25.39 -15.40
C GLN A 170 -2.05 25.22 -15.20
N ASN A 171 -1.46 25.90 -14.20
CA ASN A 171 -0.01 25.93 -13.94
C ASN A 171 0.82 26.39 -15.15
N VAL A 172 0.30 27.35 -15.92
CA VAL A 172 1.01 27.95 -17.04
C VAL A 172 1.66 29.25 -16.59
N LEU A 173 2.89 29.51 -17.01
CA LEU A 173 3.56 30.78 -16.72
C LEU A 173 2.95 31.90 -17.57
N MET A 174 2.77 33.09 -17.01
CA MET A 174 2.32 34.25 -17.78
C MET A 174 3.45 34.80 -18.64
N LYS A 175 3.16 34.99 -19.93
CA LYS A 175 4.04 35.65 -20.91
C LYS A 175 3.82 37.16 -20.93
N SER A 176 2.56 37.61 -20.93
CA SER A 176 2.21 39.03 -20.95
C SER A 176 0.78 39.26 -20.42
N GLU A 177 0.49 40.50 -20.03
CA GLU A 177 -0.89 40.95 -19.82
C GLU A 177 -1.65 41.05 -21.15
N GLY A 178 -2.98 40.95 -21.10
CA GLY A 178 -3.85 40.97 -22.27
C GLY A 178 -3.96 39.62 -23.00
N GLU A 179 -4.72 39.60 -24.09
CA GLU A 179 -4.85 38.40 -24.92
C GLU A 179 -3.53 38.07 -25.65
N CYS A 180 -3.30 36.79 -25.95
CA CYS A 180 -2.17 36.42 -26.80
C CYS A 180 -2.32 37.05 -28.20
N PRO A 181 -1.23 37.58 -28.79
CA PRO A 181 -1.28 38.17 -30.12
C PRO A 181 -1.74 37.14 -31.16
N LYS A 182 -2.88 37.40 -31.83
CA LYS A 182 -3.37 36.59 -32.97
C LYS A 182 -2.48 36.78 -34.20
N GLU A 183 -1.90 37.97 -34.32
CA GLU A 183 -0.94 38.34 -35.35
C GLU A 183 0.39 38.73 -34.71
N CYS A 184 1.47 38.49 -35.45
CA CYS A 184 2.79 38.94 -35.05
C CYS A 184 2.88 40.47 -35.16
N PRO A 185 3.18 41.21 -34.08
CA PRO A 185 3.35 42.66 -34.12
C PRO A 185 4.70 43.02 -34.76
N CYS A 186 4.87 42.64 -36.02
CA CYS A 186 6.09 42.84 -36.79
C CYS A 186 5.89 43.98 -37.79
N PRO A 187 6.94 44.77 -38.07
CA PRO A 187 6.87 45.70 -39.18
C PRO A 187 6.66 44.93 -40.49
N ARG A 188 6.02 45.57 -41.47
CA ARG A 188 5.71 44.98 -42.77
C ARG A 188 6.87 45.13 -43.78
N ASP A 189 8.09 45.28 -43.28
CA ASP A 189 9.29 45.36 -44.11
C ASP A 189 9.64 43.99 -44.70
N TYR A 190 10.06 43.99 -45.96
CA TYR A 190 10.43 42.78 -46.67
C TYR A 190 11.96 42.60 -46.66
N ARG A 191 12.45 41.80 -45.72
CA ARG A 191 13.85 41.38 -45.56
C ARG A 191 13.88 39.86 -45.30
N PRO A 192 13.67 39.04 -46.35
CA PRO A 192 13.30 37.64 -46.17
C PRO A 192 14.40 36.80 -45.51
N VAL A 193 13.97 35.82 -44.72
CA VAL A 193 14.82 34.82 -44.07
C VAL A 193 14.24 33.42 -44.27
N CYS A 194 15.11 32.42 -44.36
CA CYS A 194 14.71 31.03 -44.49
C CYS A 194 14.73 30.36 -43.11
N GLY A 195 13.62 29.73 -42.72
CA GLY A 195 13.52 28.95 -41.50
C GLY A 195 14.08 27.53 -41.63
N GLU A 196 14.40 26.90 -40.51
CA GLU A 196 14.76 25.46 -40.46
C GLU A 196 13.59 24.55 -40.89
N ASP A 197 12.36 25.07 -40.85
CA ASP A 197 11.14 24.45 -41.37
C ASP A 197 11.00 24.50 -42.90
N GLY A 198 11.96 25.13 -43.60
CA GLY A 198 11.92 25.31 -45.06
C GLY A 198 10.94 26.39 -45.53
N VAL A 199 10.38 27.19 -44.62
CA VAL A 199 9.47 28.29 -44.94
C VAL A 199 10.25 29.60 -45.04
N THR A 200 9.91 30.41 -46.04
CA THR A 200 10.44 31.78 -46.15
C THR A 200 9.55 32.75 -45.37
N TYR A 201 10.15 33.46 -44.42
CA TYR A 201 9.47 34.47 -43.63
C TYR A 201 9.82 35.87 -44.16
N SER A 202 8.84 36.77 -44.24
CA SER A 202 9.04 38.11 -44.85
C SER A 202 10.07 38.96 -44.13
N ASN A 203 10.26 38.74 -42.82
CA ASN A 203 11.36 39.31 -42.05
C ASN A 203 11.68 38.43 -40.83
N ARG A 204 12.79 38.74 -40.17
CA ARG A 204 13.27 38.04 -38.97
C ARG A 204 12.27 38.09 -37.80
N CYS A 205 11.55 39.20 -37.64
CA CYS A 205 10.54 39.32 -36.58
C CYS A 205 9.42 38.29 -36.76
N LEU A 206 8.94 38.09 -37.99
CA LEU A 206 7.90 37.09 -38.28
C LEU A 206 8.38 35.66 -38.04
N LEU A 207 9.64 35.36 -38.37
CA LEU A 207 10.29 34.08 -38.07
C LEU A 207 10.38 33.82 -36.55
N GLU A 208 10.86 34.80 -35.79
CA GLU A 208 10.98 34.71 -34.33
C GLU A 208 9.62 34.65 -33.64
N CYS A 209 8.64 35.41 -34.12
CA CYS A 209 7.27 35.38 -33.61
C CYS A 209 6.60 34.01 -33.80
N LYS A 210 6.91 33.31 -34.90
CA LYS A 210 6.45 31.94 -35.15
C LYS A 210 7.31 30.87 -34.45
N GLY A 211 8.34 31.28 -33.69
CA GLY A 211 9.19 30.37 -32.91
C GLY A 211 10.10 29.49 -33.76
N VAL A 212 10.37 29.87 -35.01
CA VAL A 212 11.21 29.08 -35.92
C VAL A 212 12.64 29.60 -35.88
N ARG A 213 13.62 28.70 -35.95
CA ARG A 213 15.04 29.06 -36.02
C ARG A 213 15.43 29.41 -37.45
N MET A 214 16.30 30.40 -37.61
CA MET A 214 16.77 30.84 -38.94
C MET A 214 17.82 29.87 -39.48
N LYS A 215 17.56 29.30 -40.66
CA LYS A 215 18.50 28.46 -41.43
C LYS A 215 19.49 29.31 -42.24
N SER A 216 19.00 30.32 -42.96
CA SER A 216 19.84 31.20 -43.77
C SER A 216 19.19 32.57 -43.98
N LYS A 217 20.03 33.57 -44.30
CA LYS A 217 19.55 34.87 -44.80
C LYS A 217 19.01 34.71 -46.22
N GLY A 218 17.97 35.47 -46.57
CA GLY A 218 17.31 35.38 -47.86
C GLY A 218 16.21 34.32 -47.89
N GLN A 219 15.60 34.12 -49.06
CA GLN A 219 14.51 33.16 -49.24
C GLN A 219 15.01 31.71 -49.21
N CYS A 220 14.15 30.77 -48.86
CA CYS A 220 14.46 29.35 -48.98
C CYS A 220 14.59 28.95 -50.45
N HIS A 221 15.64 28.19 -50.77
CA HIS A 221 15.86 27.65 -52.10
C HIS A 221 15.40 26.20 -52.08
N LYS A 222 14.48 25.85 -52.99
CA LYS A 222 14.15 24.45 -53.23
C LYS A 222 15.31 23.83 -54.00
N LEU A 223 15.88 22.76 -53.46
CA LEU A 223 16.68 21.80 -54.24
C LEU A 223 15.74 20.88 -55.01
#